data_AF-A0A4Q3BYE1-F1
#
_entry.id   AF-A0A4Q3BYE1-F1
#
_cell.length_a   1.000
_cell.length_b   1.000
_cell.length_c   1.000
_cell.angle_alpha   90.00
_cell.angle_beta   90.00
_cell.angle_gamma   90.00
#
_symmetry.space_group_name_H-M   'P 1'
#
loop_
_entity.id
_entity.type
_entity.pdbx_description
1 polymer ?
#
loop_
_entity_poly.entity_id
_entity_poly.type
_entity_poly.pdbx_seq_one_letter_code
_entity_poly.pdbx_strand_id
1 'polypeptide(L)'
;AGGAGDVTWTLNQLLNDKRFKSANGPSVIYASIPGPELVEQAMKAGVGGTVDGYAGAKVDARFSPPAHIKGTVHSITKGDRDAEVEVVIKSGSLYTIVVQKRKPYHDEIDFTRLKLDPRKVDIVVISDIHLGTYGCHAKELLAYLKSIKPKILVLNGDIIDVWQFSKSYWPKSHMQVVKHLTSCISKKTMVYYIPGNHDEMLRRFTGFKMPNFKIVNKVVLELDGKKAWIFHGDVFDVTMKHSRWLAKMGSKGYDLLILLNRAVNFISEKLGQGKISLSKKVKDSVKSAVKFINDFEQVCAEIAIDNKYDYVVCGHIHQPEMRKISTQNGEVMYLNSGDWIENLTSLEYNNGEWKIYKFADDDTLKTAPIYDEPEKYLDNGELFKNLLAEFTFPTKS
;
A
#
# COMPACT_ATOMS: atom_id res chain seq x y z
N ALA A 1 2.12 4.42 19.66
CA ALA A 1 3.19 3.99 20.58
C ALA A 1 3.51 5.14 21.52
N GLY A 2 3.83 4.88 22.77
CA GLY A 2 4.40 5.86 23.71
C GLY A 2 5.60 5.21 24.36
N GLY A 3 6.74 5.90 24.42
CA GLY A 3 7.98 5.31 24.95
C GLY A 3 7.77 4.81 26.39
N ALA A 4 8.10 3.55 26.66
CA ALA A 4 7.92 2.95 28.00
C ALA A 4 8.83 3.61 29.07
N GLY A 5 9.80 4.42 28.64
CA GLY A 5 10.72 5.11 29.52
C GLY A 5 11.64 4.13 30.24
N ASP A 6 11.86 4.36 31.54
CA ASP A 6 12.73 3.52 32.37
C ASP A 6 11.98 2.34 33.03
N VAL A 7 10.71 2.11 32.65
CA VAL A 7 9.87 1.07 33.22
C VAL A 7 10.18 -0.28 32.56
N THR A 8 10.54 -1.29 33.36
CA THR A 8 11.01 -2.59 32.87
C THR A 8 10.02 -3.74 33.05
N TRP A 9 8.94 -3.54 33.82
CA TRP A 9 8.01 -4.60 34.18
C TRP A 9 7.39 -5.27 32.95
N THR A 10 6.82 -4.48 32.03
CA THR A 10 6.21 -4.99 30.78
C THR A 10 7.24 -5.71 29.92
N LEU A 11 8.45 -5.17 29.80
CA LEU A 11 9.52 -5.82 29.05
C LEU A 11 9.90 -7.17 29.65
N ASN A 12 10.01 -7.27 30.99
CA ASN A 12 10.28 -8.52 31.69
C ASN A 12 9.16 -9.56 31.47
N GLN A 13 7.89 -9.15 31.41
CA GLN A 13 6.79 -10.05 31.06
C GLN A 13 6.93 -10.56 29.61
N LEU A 14 7.19 -9.66 28.66
CA LEU A 14 7.34 -10.01 27.24
C LEU A 14 8.54 -10.94 26.98
N LEU A 15 9.68 -10.72 27.64
CA LEU A 15 10.87 -11.56 27.52
C LEU A 15 10.65 -12.99 28.07
N ASN A 16 9.81 -13.13 29.10
CA ASN A 16 9.52 -14.43 29.72
C ASN A 16 8.37 -15.18 29.06
N ASP A 17 7.52 -14.50 28.29
CA ASP A 17 6.38 -15.10 27.60
C ASP A 17 6.82 -16.06 26.49
N LYS A 18 6.34 -17.31 26.58
CA LYS A 18 6.68 -18.39 25.64
C LYS A 18 6.30 -18.05 24.19
N ARG A 19 5.30 -17.21 23.96
CA ARG A 19 4.83 -16.80 22.62
C ARG A 19 5.93 -16.10 21.83
N PHE A 20 6.82 -15.36 22.50
CA PHE A 20 7.83 -14.54 21.84
C PHE A 20 9.22 -15.19 21.76
N LYS A 21 9.42 -16.38 22.36
CA LYS A 21 10.73 -17.07 22.36
C LYS A 21 11.11 -17.66 21.01
N SER A 22 10.13 -18.00 20.17
CA SER A 22 10.37 -18.51 18.81
C SER A 22 10.50 -17.38 17.81
N ALA A 23 11.45 -17.48 16.87
CA ALA A 23 11.58 -16.54 15.76
C ALA A 23 10.33 -16.50 14.85
N ASN A 24 9.51 -17.55 14.88
CA ASN A 24 8.27 -17.68 14.11
C ASN A 24 7.02 -17.29 14.93
N GLY A 25 7.18 -16.79 16.16
CA GLY A 25 6.08 -16.32 17.00
C GLY A 25 5.49 -14.98 16.54
N PRO A 26 4.39 -14.52 17.16
CA PRO A 26 3.85 -13.18 16.92
C PRO A 26 4.93 -12.11 17.16
N SER A 27 4.98 -11.08 16.31
CA SER A 27 5.99 -10.03 16.39
C SER A 27 5.53 -8.93 17.34
N VAL A 28 6.42 -8.45 18.21
CA VAL A 28 6.16 -7.32 19.11
C VAL A 28 7.36 -6.39 19.12
N ILE A 29 7.09 -5.08 19.15
CA ILE A 29 8.11 -4.04 19.28
C ILE A 29 7.95 -3.39 20.65
N TYR A 30 9.00 -3.41 21.47
CA TYR A 30 9.07 -2.66 22.72
C TYR A 30 9.80 -1.35 22.48
N ALA A 31 9.06 -0.24 22.54
CA ALA A 31 9.55 1.08 22.18
C ALA A 31 10.27 1.77 23.34
N SER A 32 11.60 1.86 23.20
CA SER A 32 12.55 2.56 24.06
C SER A 32 12.74 1.99 25.46
N ILE A 33 13.99 1.62 25.76
CA ILE A 33 14.50 1.41 27.12
C ILE A 33 15.94 1.93 27.20
N PRO A 34 16.29 2.80 28.17
CA PRO A 34 17.67 3.27 28.33
C PRO A 34 18.62 2.13 28.72
N GLY A 35 19.73 1.99 28.01
CA GLY A 35 20.70 0.91 28.27
C GLY A 35 22.08 1.17 27.65
N PRO A 36 22.81 2.22 28.08
CA PRO A 36 24.06 2.62 27.44
C PRO A 36 25.15 1.53 27.43
N GLU A 37 25.28 0.70 28.48
CA GLU A 37 26.26 -0.40 28.46
C GLU A 37 25.89 -1.44 27.39
N LEU A 38 24.60 -1.75 27.25
CA LEU A 38 24.11 -2.70 26.26
C LEU A 38 24.21 -2.14 24.83
N VAL A 39 24.04 -0.83 24.65
CA VAL A 39 24.31 -0.14 23.38
C VAL A 39 25.78 -0.26 23.00
N GLU A 40 26.71 -0.05 23.94
CA GLU A 40 28.15 -0.20 23.69
C GLU A 40 28.52 -1.64 23.30
N GLN A 41 27.93 -2.64 23.97
CA GLN A 41 28.12 -4.04 23.61
C GLN A 41 27.61 -4.34 22.20
N ALA A 42 26.42 -3.87 21.85
CA ALA A 42 25.86 -4.07 20.51
C ALA A 42 26.68 -3.38 19.42
N MET A 43 27.21 -2.19 19.72
CA MET A 43 28.13 -1.46 18.87
C MET A 43 29.41 -2.25 18.58
N LYS A 44 29.97 -2.92 19.60
CA LYS A 44 31.15 -3.80 19.45
C LYS A 44 30.82 -5.09 18.69
N ALA A 45 29.65 -5.68 18.95
CA ALA A 45 29.20 -6.91 18.32
C ALA A 45 28.82 -6.71 16.83
N GLY A 46 28.35 -5.52 16.46
CA GLY A 46 27.86 -5.20 15.12
C GLY A 46 26.49 -5.82 14.80
N VAL A 47 25.89 -5.40 13.68
CA VAL A 47 24.61 -5.95 13.20
C VAL A 47 24.79 -7.44 12.87
N GLY A 48 23.90 -8.28 13.39
CA GLY A 48 24.00 -9.74 13.31
C GLY A 48 24.79 -10.38 14.46
N GLY A 49 25.52 -9.60 15.26
CA GLY A 49 26.22 -10.06 16.45
C GLY A 49 25.26 -10.35 17.61
N THR A 50 25.70 -11.13 18.59
CA THR A 50 24.93 -11.47 19.79
C THR A 50 25.31 -10.58 20.97
N VAL A 51 24.31 -10.20 21.77
CA VAL A 51 24.49 -9.44 23.01
C VAL A 51 23.70 -10.08 24.15
N ASP A 52 24.19 -9.88 25.37
CA ASP A 52 23.65 -10.45 26.60
C ASP A 52 23.91 -9.44 27.74
N GLY A 53 22.89 -8.68 28.13
CA GLY A 53 23.06 -7.62 29.11
C GLY A 53 21.76 -7.03 29.61
N TYR A 54 21.84 -5.97 30.40
CA TYR A 54 20.69 -5.38 31.11
C TYR A 54 20.34 -3.98 30.59
N ALA A 55 19.06 -3.61 30.64
CA ALA A 55 18.59 -2.27 30.33
C ALA A 55 17.42 -1.82 31.24
N GLY A 56 17.28 -0.50 31.41
CA GLY A 56 16.25 0.17 32.19
C GLY A 56 16.38 0.04 33.70
N ALA A 57 15.38 0.57 34.42
CA ALA A 57 15.32 0.66 35.88
C ALA A 57 16.57 1.31 36.53
N LYS A 58 17.19 2.28 35.84
CA LYS A 58 18.34 3.03 36.37
C LYS A 58 17.93 4.16 37.32
N VAL A 59 16.73 4.72 37.12
CA VAL A 59 16.16 5.82 37.89
C VAL A 59 15.20 5.30 38.95
N ASP A 60 14.38 4.30 38.61
CA ASP A 60 13.41 3.71 39.53
C ASP A 60 13.23 2.20 39.28
N ALA A 61 13.74 1.39 40.21
CA ALA A 61 13.63 -0.07 40.19
C ALA A 61 12.55 -0.63 41.13
N ARG A 62 11.72 0.22 41.74
CA ARG A 62 10.77 -0.19 42.81
C ARG A 62 9.77 -1.25 42.35
N PHE A 63 9.35 -1.21 41.08
CA PHE A 63 8.33 -2.11 40.54
C PHE A 63 8.90 -3.30 39.77
N SER A 64 10.13 -3.18 39.27
CA SER A 64 10.80 -4.22 38.48
C SER A 64 12.29 -3.90 38.32
N PRO A 65 13.19 -4.90 38.43
CA PRO A 65 14.62 -4.71 38.22
C PRO A 65 14.95 -4.44 36.73
N PRO A 66 16.19 -4.05 36.39
CA PRO A 66 16.64 -3.95 35.00
C PRO A 66 16.30 -5.21 34.20
N ALA A 67 15.83 -5.04 32.98
CA ALA A 67 15.43 -6.16 32.13
C ALA A 67 16.66 -6.84 31.54
N HIS A 68 16.74 -8.17 31.69
CA HIS A 68 17.80 -8.98 31.09
C HIS A 68 17.47 -9.28 29.62
N ILE A 69 18.22 -8.69 28.70
CA ILE A 69 18.00 -8.79 27.26
C ILE A 69 19.14 -9.61 26.65
N LYS A 70 18.79 -10.75 26.05
CA LYS A 70 19.70 -11.61 25.31
C LYS A 70 19.18 -11.87 23.92
N GLY A 71 19.95 -11.49 22.90
CA GLY A 71 19.49 -11.62 21.52
C GLY A 71 20.52 -11.22 20.49
N THR A 72 20.05 -11.08 19.25
CA THR A 72 20.86 -10.66 18.11
C THR A 72 20.64 -9.17 17.83
N VAL A 73 21.71 -8.44 17.52
CA VAL A 73 21.64 -7.05 17.09
C VAL A 73 20.99 -6.98 15.70
N HIS A 74 19.76 -6.47 15.64
CA HIS A 74 18.98 -6.34 14.41
C HIS A 74 19.37 -5.09 13.61
N SER A 75 19.56 -3.97 14.30
CA SER A 75 19.97 -2.70 13.68
C SER A 75 20.69 -1.80 14.68
N ILE A 76 21.50 -0.89 14.14
CA ILE A 76 22.21 0.16 14.87
C ILE A 76 22.03 1.44 14.07
N THR A 77 21.55 2.49 14.71
CA THR A 77 21.36 3.83 14.13
C THR A 77 22.07 4.86 15.00
N LYS A 78 22.84 5.75 14.37
CA LYS A 78 23.62 6.80 15.03
C LYS A 78 23.17 8.18 14.56
N GLY A 79 23.43 9.20 15.38
CA GLY A 79 23.20 10.59 15.02
C GLY A 79 21.77 11.05 15.30
N ASP A 80 21.01 10.32 16.12
CA ASP A 80 19.73 10.80 16.61
C ASP A 80 19.97 11.95 17.61
N ARG A 81 19.18 13.03 17.47
CA ARG A 81 19.35 14.26 18.26
C ARG A 81 19.14 14.04 19.76
N ASP A 82 18.27 13.10 20.14
CA ASP A 82 17.87 12.88 21.53
C ASP A 82 18.52 11.62 22.09
N ALA A 83 18.49 10.52 21.33
CA ALA A 83 18.99 9.21 21.75
C ALA A 83 20.50 9.04 21.54
N GLU A 84 21.14 9.84 20.69
CA GLU A 84 22.51 9.69 20.14
C GLU A 84 22.72 8.41 19.33
N VAL A 85 22.55 7.26 19.98
CA VAL A 85 22.67 5.92 19.40
C VAL A 85 21.48 5.07 19.84
N GLU A 86 20.90 4.38 18.87
CA GLU A 86 19.77 3.48 19.06
C GLU A 86 20.11 2.12 18.48
N VAL A 87 19.76 1.08 19.23
CA VAL A 87 20.03 -0.30 18.86
C VAL A 87 18.76 -1.09 19.00
N VAL A 88 18.46 -1.93 18.02
CA VAL A 88 17.38 -2.91 18.13
C VAL A 88 17.97 -4.28 18.42
N ILE A 89 17.53 -4.88 19.53
CA ILE A 89 17.91 -6.25 19.88
C ILE A 89 16.71 -7.16 19.66
N LYS A 90 16.92 -8.22 18.87
CA LYS A 90 15.92 -9.24 18.58
C LYS A 90 16.11 -10.44 19.49
N SER A 91 15.11 -10.72 20.33
CA SER A 91 15.04 -11.89 21.22
C SER A 91 13.86 -12.75 20.80
N GLY A 92 14.10 -13.83 20.04
CA GLY A 92 13.02 -14.60 19.41
C GLY A 92 12.24 -13.76 18.39
N SER A 93 10.97 -13.47 18.65
CA SER A 93 10.11 -12.57 17.84
C SER A 93 9.85 -11.20 18.48
N LEU A 94 10.48 -10.90 19.63
CA LEU A 94 10.43 -9.59 20.30
C LEU A 94 11.60 -8.71 19.81
N TYR A 95 11.26 -7.47 19.43
CA TYR A 95 12.21 -6.43 19.05
C TYR A 95 12.24 -5.36 20.13
N THR A 96 13.36 -5.21 20.83
CA THR A 96 13.52 -4.21 21.89
C THR A 96 14.40 -3.08 21.39
N ILE A 97 13.89 -1.85 21.42
CA ILE A 97 14.68 -0.66 21.10
C ILE A 97 15.41 -0.20 22.35
N VAL A 98 16.73 -0.33 22.36
CA VAL A 98 17.61 0.10 23.45
C VAL A 98 18.31 1.39 23.03
N VAL A 99 18.23 2.40 23.88
CA VAL A 99 18.73 3.76 23.58
C VAL A 99 19.85 4.15 24.52
N GLN A 100 20.83 4.91 24.01
CA GLN A 100 21.90 5.45 24.85
C GLN A 100 21.38 6.55 25.77
N LYS A 101 20.49 7.42 25.26
CA LYS A 101 19.77 8.44 26.03
C LYS A 101 18.26 8.31 25.82
N ARG A 102 17.48 8.70 26.83
CA ARG A 102 16.01 8.58 26.80
C ARG A 102 15.44 9.39 25.63
N LYS A 103 14.79 8.69 24.71
CA LYS A 103 14.01 9.27 23.61
C LYS A 103 12.57 8.73 23.63
N PRO A 104 11.57 9.60 23.46
CA PRO A 104 10.21 9.15 23.20
C PRO A 104 10.03 8.70 21.74
N TYR A 105 9.14 7.73 21.51
CA TYR A 105 8.79 7.21 20.18
C TYR A 105 7.32 7.50 19.95
N HIS A 106 7.04 8.33 18.96
CA HIS A 106 5.69 8.81 18.68
C HIS A 106 5.28 8.50 17.24
N ASP A 107 6.23 8.50 16.30
CA ASP A 107 5.96 8.48 14.87
C ASP A 107 6.44 7.19 14.21
N GLU A 108 5.83 6.80 13.09
CA GLU A 108 6.22 5.59 12.36
C GLU A 108 7.68 5.64 11.88
N ILE A 109 8.18 6.84 11.53
CA ILE A 109 9.57 7.06 11.14
C ILE A 109 10.55 6.71 12.26
N ASP A 110 10.14 6.80 13.53
CA ASP A 110 10.98 6.38 14.64
C ASP A 110 11.30 4.88 14.61
N PHE A 111 10.44 4.09 13.97
CA PHE A 111 10.59 2.63 13.84
C PHE A 111 11.22 2.25 12.50
N THR A 112 10.77 2.84 11.39
CA THR A 112 11.28 2.46 10.06
C THR A 112 12.77 2.77 9.88
N ARG A 113 13.28 3.88 10.45
CA ARG A 113 14.73 4.19 10.47
C ARG A 113 15.56 3.20 11.28
N LEU A 114 14.93 2.50 12.23
CA LEU A 114 15.53 1.40 12.99
C LEU A 114 15.37 0.05 12.29
N LYS A 115 14.95 0.04 11.02
CA LYS A 115 14.62 -1.18 10.26
C LYS A 115 13.55 -2.03 10.94
N LEU A 116 12.66 -1.39 11.70
CA LEU A 116 11.46 -1.99 12.28
C LEU A 116 10.26 -1.66 11.41
N ASP A 117 9.32 -2.60 11.33
CA ASP A 117 8.18 -2.52 10.42
C ASP A 117 6.89 -2.60 11.24
N PRO A 118 6.40 -1.45 11.76
CA PRO A 118 5.20 -1.41 12.59
C PRO A 118 3.91 -1.58 11.77
N ARG A 119 3.93 -1.34 10.44
CA ARG A 119 2.75 -1.30 9.57
C ARG A 119 2.70 -2.51 8.63
N LYS A 120 2.45 -3.68 9.22
CA LYS A 120 2.04 -4.86 8.44
C LYS A 120 0.59 -4.70 8.02
N VAL A 121 0.37 -4.67 6.71
CA VAL A 121 -0.96 -4.68 6.09
C VAL A 121 -1.10 -5.97 5.31
N ASP A 122 -2.25 -6.63 5.36
CA ASP A 122 -2.44 -7.88 4.62
C ASP A 122 -2.63 -7.59 3.13
N ILE A 123 -3.52 -6.64 2.80
CA ILE A 123 -3.84 -6.30 1.42
C ILE A 123 -3.89 -4.78 1.29
N VAL A 124 -3.28 -4.27 0.23
CA VAL A 124 -3.41 -2.87 -0.19
C VAL A 124 -3.98 -2.82 -1.60
N VAL A 125 -4.98 -1.97 -1.82
CA VAL A 125 -5.53 -1.67 -3.14
C VAL A 125 -5.31 -0.17 -3.41
N ILE A 126 -4.65 0.11 -4.53
CA ILE A 126 -4.45 1.46 -5.05
C ILE A 126 -4.91 1.51 -6.51
N SER A 127 -5.50 2.62 -6.93
CA SER A 127 -5.98 2.85 -8.29
C SER A 127 -5.66 4.28 -8.71
N ASP A 128 -5.87 4.59 -10.00
CA ASP A 128 -5.98 5.96 -10.50
C ASP A 128 -4.76 6.82 -10.10
N ILE A 129 -3.56 6.29 -10.34
CA ILE A 129 -2.29 6.93 -10.01
C ILE A 129 -1.87 7.89 -11.13
N HIS A 130 -2.10 7.48 -12.38
CA HIS A 130 -1.76 8.23 -13.60
C HIS A 130 -0.29 8.66 -13.67
N LEU A 131 0.64 7.73 -13.42
CA LEU A 131 2.06 7.96 -13.67
C LEU A 131 2.25 8.39 -15.14
N GLY A 132 2.89 9.54 -15.33
CA GLY A 132 3.12 10.16 -16.64
C GLY A 132 2.38 11.48 -16.82
N THR A 133 1.45 11.79 -15.91
CA THR A 133 0.74 13.07 -15.87
C THR A 133 1.36 14.06 -14.87
N TYR A 134 1.11 15.35 -15.06
CA TYR A 134 1.55 16.40 -14.13
C TYR A 134 0.80 16.39 -12.79
N GLY A 135 -0.44 15.86 -12.77
CA GLY A 135 -1.29 15.83 -11.57
C GLY A 135 -0.96 14.69 -10.61
N CYS A 136 -0.09 13.75 -11.00
CA CYS A 136 0.27 12.60 -10.16
C CYS A 136 1.12 13.04 -8.95
N HIS A 137 0.65 12.73 -7.74
CA HIS A 137 1.39 12.92 -6.49
C HIS A 137 2.35 11.76 -6.20
N ALA A 138 3.29 11.52 -7.13
CA ALA A 138 4.19 10.36 -7.09
C ALA A 138 5.14 10.35 -5.89
N LYS A 139 5.50 11.51 -5.32
CA LYS A 139 6.41 11.60 -4.17
C LYS A 139 5.72 11.14 -2.89
N GLU A 140 4.49 11.59 -2.68
CA GLU A 140 3.60 11.23 -1.59
C GLU A 140 3.22 9.75 -1.69
N LEU A 141 2.87 9.29 -2.89
CA LEU A 141 2.64 7.86 -3.16
C LEU A 141 3.86 7.02 -2.80
N LEU A 142 5.05 7.42 -3.22
CA LEU A 142 6.28 6.69 -2.90
C LEU A 142 6.54 6.65 -1.39
N ALA A 143 6.31 7.76 -0.68
CA ALA A 143 6.45 7.83 0.77
C ALA A 143 5.50 6.85 1.48
N TYR A 144 4.23 6.83 1.07
CA TYR A 144 3.25 5.86 1.55
C TYR A 144 3.64 4.41 1.21
N LEU A 145 3.97 4.11 -0.05
CA LEU A 145 4.36 2.75 -0.44
C LEU A 145 5.60 2.24 0.31
N LYS A 146 6.50 3.14 0.73
CA LYS A 146 7.67 2.81 1.56
C LYS A 146 7.31 2.63 3.05
N SER A 147 6.19 3.16 3.53
CA SER A 147 5.75 2.99 4.93
C SER A 147 5.01 1.68 5.18
N ILE A 148 4.52 1.02 4.12
CA ILE A 148 3.75 -0.23 4.22
C ILE A 148 4.53 -1.45 3.68
N LYS A 149 4.15 -2.63 4.16
CA LYS A 149 4.62 -3.92 3.61
C LYS A 149 3.47 -4.91 3.39
N PRO A 150 2.71 -4.77 2.29
CA PRO A 150 1.57 -5.64 2.02
C PRO A 150 1.98 -7.07 1.68
N LYS A 151 1.17 -8.05 2.10
CA LYS A 151 1.26 -9.42 1.56
C LYS A 151 0.75 -9.47 0.12
N ILE A 152 -0.35 -8.75 -0.14
CA ILE A 152 -0.95 -8.59 -1.47
C ILE A 152 -1.08 -7.11 -1.80
N LEU A 153 -0.57 -6.71 -2.97
CA LEU A 153 -0.77 -5.36 -3.53
C LEU A 153 -1.59 -5.48 -4.81
N VAL A 154 -2.75 -4.82 -4.85
CA VAL A 154 -3.60 -4.74 -6.05
C VAL A 154 -3.48 -3.35 -6.64
N LEU A 155 -2.98 -3.30 -7.86
CA LEU A 155 -2.90 -2.13 -8.71
C LEU A 155 -4.16 -2.11 -9.59
N ASN A 156 -5.18 -1.38 -9.16
CA ASN A 156 -6.55 -1.47 -9.68
C ASN A 156 -6.87 -0.43 -10.76
N GLY A 157 -6.11 -0.47 -11.84
CA GLY A 157 -6.30 0.35 -13.05
C GLY A 157 -5.68 1.73 -12.96
N ASP A 158 -5.43 2.29 -14.14
CA ASP A 158 -4.94 3.65 -14.36
C ASP A 158 -3.67 3.97 -13.55
N ILE A 159 -2.75 3.00 -13.50
CA ILE A 159 -1.47 3.16 -12.80
C ILE A 159 -0.52 4.04 -13.62
N ILE A 160 -0.52 3.85 -14.94
CA ILE A 160 0.26 4.62 -15.90
C ILE A 160 -0.72 5.25 -16.88
N ASP A 161 -0.58 6.55 -17.14
CA ASP A 161 -1.39 7.21 -18.16
C ASP A 161 -0.66 7.19 -19.50
N VAL A 162 -1.04 6.26 -20.37
CA VAL A 162 -0.43 6.12 -21.70
C VAL A 162 -0.98 7.16 -22.68
N TRP A 163 -2.18 7.69 -22.45
CA TRP A 163 -2.82 8.67 -23.34
C TRP A 163 -2.20 10.05 -23.24
N GLN A 164 -1.85 10.47 -22.02
CA GLN A 164 -1.18 11.74 -21.76
C GLN A 164 0.35 11.61 -21.75
N PHE A 165 0.88 10.41 -22.03
CA PHE A 165 2.31 10.16 -22.04
C PHE A 165 3.03 11.02 -23.09
N SER A 166 3.94 11.89 -22.64
CA SER A 166 4.90 12.55 -23.52
C SER A 166 6.24 11.84 -23.43
N LYS A 167 6.86 11.56 -24.59
CA LYS A 167 8.23 11.02 -24.66
C LYS A 167 9.26 11.89 -23.94
N SER A 168 8.97 13.18 -23.73
CA SER A 168 9.85 14.13 -23.03
C SER A 168 9.53 14.32 -21.55
N TYR A 169 8.44 13.73 -21.03
CA TYR A 169 8.00 13.95 -19.65
C TYR A 169 7.84 12.62 -18.90
N TRP A 170 8.86 12.27 -18.13
CA TRP A 170 8.83 11.18 -17.16
C TRP A 170 9.65 11.59 -15.93
N PRO A 171 9.01 12.18 -14.91
CA PRO A 171 9.71 12.61 -13.71
C PRO A 171 10.41 11.45 -12.98
N LYS A 172 11.53 11.75 -12.32
CA LYS A 172 12.28 10.73 -11.56
C LYS A 172 11.44 10.06 -10.47
N SER A 173 10.57 10.82 -9.79
CA SER A 173 9.64 10.29 -8.79
C SER A 173 8.73 9.20 -9.35
N HIS A 174 8.32 9.30 -10.62
CA HIS A 174 7.47 8.30 -11.26
C HIS A 174 8.26 7.01 -11.50
N MET A 175 9.51 7.12 -11.96
CA MET A 175 10.40 5.97 -12.09
C MET A 175 10.69 5.31 -10.74
N GLN A 176 10.83 6.10 -9.68
CA GLN A 176 11.03 5.56 -8.33
C GLN A 176 9.81 4.78 -7.83
N VAL A 177 8.59 5.21 -8.14
CA VAL A 177 7.37 4.41 -7.88
C VAL A 177 7.43 3.09 -8.63
N VAL A 178 7.75 3.09 -9.94
CA VAL A 178 7.87 1.85 -10.74
C VAL A 178 8.94 0.91 -10.17
N LYS A 179 10.09 1.44 -9.78
CA LYS A 179 11.18 0.69 -9.14
C LYS A 179 10.72 0.09 -7.81
N HIS A 180 10.01 0.86 -6.98
CA HIS A 180 9.50 0.36 -5.70
C HIS A 180 8.45 -0.75 -5.89
N LEU A 181 7.50 -0.58 -6.82
CA LEU A 181 6.52 -1.62 -7.18
C LEU A 181 7.21 -2.91 -7.65
N THR A 182 8.25 -2.77 -8.46
CA THR A 182 9.08 -3.92 -8.89
C THR A 182 9.81 -4.57 -7.71
N SER A 183 10.34 -3.76 -6.80
CA SER A 183 10.99 -4.24 -5.58
C SER A 183 10.02 -5.01 -4.68
N CYS A 184 8.73 -4.63 -4.64
CA CYS A 184 7.70 -5.40 -3.94
C CYS A 184 7.55 -6.81 -4.53
N ILE A 185 7.53 -6.92 -5.87
CA ILE A 185 7.45 -8.21 -6.58
C ILE A 185 8.67 -9.09 -6.23
N SER A 186 9.89 -8.52 -6.27
CA SER A 186 11.12 -9.24 -5.96
C SER A 186 11.22 -9.65 -4.48
N LYS A 187 10.64 -8.85 -3.57
CA LYS A 187 10.54 -9.11 -2.12
C LYS A 187 9.36 -10.01 -1.72
N LYS A 188 8.75 -10.71 -2.68
CA LYS A 188 7.67 -11.70 -2.47
C LYS A 188 6.31 -11.15 -2.03
N THR A 189 6.04 -9.85 -2.25
CA THR A 189 4.66 -9.35 -2.21
C THR A 189 3.94 -9.84 -3.46
N MET A 190 2.75 -10.43 -3.31
CA MET A 190 1.91 -10.82 -4.45
C MET A 190 1.28 -9.57 -5.06
N VAL A 191 1.65 -9.23 -6.29
CA VAL A 191 1.14 -8.05 -6.99
C VAL A 191 0.15 -8.46 -8.08
N TYR A 192 -1.06 -7.93 -8.01
CA TYR A 192 -2.05 -8.03 -9.09
C TYR A 192 -2.15 -6.70 -9.82
N TYR A 193 -2.01 -6.72 -11.13
CA TYR A 193 -2.23 -5.57 -12.00
C TYR A 193 -3.55 -5.76 -12.75
N ILE A 194 -4.51 -4.87 -12.49
CA ILE A 194 -5.76 -4.79 -13.24
C ILE A 194 -5.64 -3.58 -14.16
N PRO A 195 -5.67 -3.73 -15.49
CA PRO A 195 -5.67 -2.57 -16.38
C PRO A 195 -7.00 -1.82 -16.32
N GLY A 196 -6.94 -0.50 -16.40
CA GLY A 196 -8.04 0.43 -16.60
C GLY A 196 -8.11 0.96 -18.04
N ASN A 197 -8.78 2.10 -18.23
CA ASN A 197 -8.90 2.74 -19.54
C ASN A 197 -7.67 3.56 -19.91
N HIS A 198 -6.91 4.11 -18.95
CA HIS A 198 -5.72 4.90 -19.26
C HIS A 198 -4.48 4.06 -19.61
N ASP A 199 -4.45 2.81 -19.17
CA ASP A 199 -3.45 1.81 -19.51
C ASP A 199 -4.03 0.63 -20.29
N GLU A 200 -5.09 0.87 -21.09
CA GLU A 200 -5.80 -0.14 -21.90
C GLU A 200 -4.85 -1.00 -22.74
N MET A 201 -3.72 -0.41 -23.17
CA MET A 201 -2.65 -1.11 -23.87
C MET A 201 -2.23 -2.41 -23.16
N LEU A 202 -2.21 -2.41 -21.82
CA LEU A 202 -1.80 -3.54 -20.98
C LEU A 202 -2.83 -4.67 -20.93
N ARG A 203 -4.09 -4.42 -21.32
CA ARG A 203 -5.11 -5.48 -21.45
C ARG A 203 -4.71 -6.57 -22.43
N ARG A 204 -3.81 -6.28 -23.39
CA ARG A 204 -3.24 -7.31 -24.30
C ARG A 204 -2.41 -8.37 -23.56
N PHE A 205 -1.92 -8.04 -22.38
CA PHE A 205 -1.12 -8.92 -21.53
C PHE A 205 -1.94 -9.54 -20.39
N THR A 206 -3.27 -9.34 -20.35
CA THR A 206 -4.14 -10.04 -19.41
C THR A 206 -3.94 -11.55 -19.55
N GLY A 207 -3.71 -12.23 -18.42
CA GLY A 207 -3.36 -13.65 -18.36
C GLY A 207 -1.87 -13.89 -18.14
N PHE A 208 -1.02 -12.87 -18.26
CA PHE A 208 0.39 -12.94 -17.90
C PHE A 208 0.57 -13.27 -16.42
N LYS A 209 1.49 -14.21 -16.13
CA LYS A 209 1.76 -14.70 -14.77
C LYS A 209 3.26 -14.90 -14.58
N MET A 210 3.75 -14.34 -13.49
CA MET A 210 5.03 -14.61 -12.84
C MET A 210 4.76 -15.01 -11.38
N PRO A 211 5.71 -15.60 -10.64
CA PRO A 211 5.47 -16.14 -9.30
C PRO A 211 4.74 -15.19 -8.34
N ASN A 212 5.09 -13.90 -8.34
CA ASN A 212 4.50 -12.88 -7.46
C ASN A 212 3.85 -11.73 -8.24
N PHE A 213 3.57 -11.90 -9.54
CA PHE A 213 2.98 -10.83 -10.36
C PHE A 213 2.01 -11.40 -11.39
N LYS A 214 0.82 -10.81 -11.50
CA LYS A 214 -0.21 -11.23 -12.47
C LYS A 214 -0.90 -10.03 -13.08
N ILE A 215 -1.13 -10.07 -14.39
CA ILE A 215 -1.98 -9.10 -15.08
C ILE A 215 -3.34 -9.76 -15.33
N VAL A 216 -4.41 -9.20 -14.79
CA VAL A 216 -5.76 -9.80 -14.79
C VAL A 216 -6.83 -8.75 -15.02
N ASN A 217 -8.02 -9.11 -15.53
CA ASN A 217 -9.12 -8.15 -15.67
C ASN A 217 -9.85 -7.88 -14.35
N LYS A 218 -9.78 -8.83 -13.41
CA LYS A 218 -10.37 -8.76 -12.08
C LYS A 218 -9.63 -9.68 -11.12
N VAL A 219 -9.77 -9.42 -9.83
CA VAL A 219 -9.30 -10.30 -8.76
C VAL A 219 -10.49 -10.69 -7.90
N VAL A 220 -10.54 -11.95 -7.48
CA VAL A 220 -11.44 -12.40 -6.41
C VAL A 220 -10.56 -12.94 -5.29
N LEU A 221 -10.69 -12.35 -4.10
CA LEU A 221 -9.96 -12.76 -2.91
C LEU A 221 -10.91 -13.36 -1.88
N GLU A 222 -10.47 -14.41 -1.19
CA GLU A 222 -11.14 -14.91 0.00
C GLU A 222 -10.50 -14.29 1.25
N LEU A 223 -11.30 -13.58 2.03
CA LEU A 223 -10.90 -12.77 3.19
C LEU A 223 -11.70 -13.23 4.41
N ASP A 224 -11.09 -14.01 5.31
CA ASP A 224 -11.74 -14.46 6.55
C ASP A 224 -13.12 -15.09 6.33
N GLY A 225 -13.24 -15.94 5.29
CA GLY A 225 -14.49 -16.62 4.92
C GLY A 225 -15.45 -15.80 4.04
N LYS A 226 -15.09 -14.56 3.72
CA LYS A 226 -15.83 -13.65 2.83
C LYS A 226 -15.16 -13.52 1.47
N LYS A 227 -15.88 -13.08 0.45
CA LYS A 227 -15.35 -12.90 -0.92
C LYS A 227 -15.33 -11.44 -1.33
N ALA A 228 -14.15 -10.96 -1.74
CA ALA A 228 -13.96 -9.63 -2.30
C ALA A 228 -13.75 -9.70 -3.81
N TRP A 229 -14.59 -8.99 -4.56
CA TRP A 229 -14.47 -8.83 -6.01
C TRP A 229 -13.86 -7.46 -6.33
N ILE A 230 -12.71 -7.47 -7.00
CA ILE A 230 -11.90 -6.29 -7.31
C ILE A 230 -11.76 -6.13 -8.82
N PHE A 231 -12.09 -4.95 -9.35
CA PHE A 231 -11.93 -4.57 -10.76
C PHE A 231 -11.84 -3.05 -10.88
N HIS A 232 -11.41 -2.51 -12.01
CA HIS A 232 -11.20 -1.08 -12.15
C HIS A 232 -12.52 -0.27 -12.19
N GLY A 233 -13.32 -0.40 -13.25
CA GLY A 233 -14.65 0.22 -13.32
C GLY A 233 -15.06 0.69 -14.71
N ASP A 234 -14.09 1.08 -15.53
CA ASP A 234 -14.24 1.61 -16.89
C ASP A 234 -15.14 0.80 -17.83
N VAL A 235 -15.20 -0.52 -17.65
CA VAL A 235 -16.08 -1.40 -18.44
C VAL A 235 -17.56 -0.99 -18.38
N PHE A 236 -17.98 -0.32 -17.30
CA PHE A 236 -19.37 0.08 -17.10
C PHE A 236 -19.73 1.40 -17.80
N ASP A 237 -18.75 2.20 -18.23
CA ASP A 237 -18.98 3.53 -18.85
C ASP A 237 -19.91 3.47 -20.05
N VAL A 238 -19.64 2.54 -20.98
CA VAL A 238 -20.40 2.37 -22.21
C VAL A 238 -21.84 1.96 -21.90
N THR A 239 -22.02 1.04 -20.96
CA THR A 239 -23.37 0.60 -20.57
C THR A 239 -24.15 1.63 -19.78
N MET A 240 -23.49 2.41 -18.94
CA MET A 240 -24.15 3.47 -18.20
C MET A 240 -24.57 4.64 -19.09
N LYS A 241 -23.80 4.92 -20.15
CA LYS A 241 -24.12 5.94 -21.15
C LYS A 241 -25.20 5.51 -22.14
N HIS A 242 -25.22 4.25 -22.58
CA HIS A 242 -26.06 3.83 -23.71
C HIS A 242 -27.11 2.75 -23.41
N SER A 243 -27.02 1.99 -22.32
CA SER A 243 -27.95 0.87 -22.06
C SER A 243 -27.86 0.36 -20.62
N ARG A 244 -28.49 1.08 -19.68
CA ARG A 244 -28.55 0.72 -18.25
C ARG A 244 -29.06 -0.70 -17.97
N TRP A 245 -29.84 -1.28 -18.89
CA TRP A 245 -30.39 -2.62 -18.78
C TRP A 245 -29.38 -3.74 -19.08
N LEU A 246 -28.32 -3.46 -19.87
CA LEU A 246 -27.30 -4.45 -20.23
C LEU A 246 -26.39 -4.79 -19.05
N ALA A 247 -26.09 -3.83 -18.18
CA ALA A 247 -25.34 -4.07 -16.96
C ALA A 247 -26.10 -4.97 -15.95
N LYS A 248 -27.44 -5.02 -16.06
CA LYS A 248 -28.32 -5.80 -15.18
C LYS A 248 -28.47 -7.29 -15.55
N MET A 249 -27.75 -7.81 -16.55
CA MET A 249 -27.89 -9.21 -17.00
C MET A 249 -26.99 -10.24 -16.28
N GLY A 250 -26.49 -9.95 -15.07
CA GLY A 250 -25.82 -10.94 -14.22
C GLY A 250 -24.44 -11.42 -14.71
N SER A 251 -23.99 -12.60 -14.25
CA SER A 251 -22.57 -13.05 -14.26
C SER A 251 -21.89 -13.24 -15.62
N LYS A 252 -22.65 -13.42 -16.72
CA LYS A 252 -22.12 -13.37 -18.11
C LYS A 252 -22.01 -11.95 -18.66
N GLY A 253 -22.52 -10.97 -17.92
CA GLY A 253 -22.54 -9.56 -18.24
C GLY A 253 -21.13 -8.98 -18.26
N TYR A 254 -20.31 -9.14 -17.22
CA TYR A 254 -19.00 -8.49 -17.15
C TYR A 254 -18.08 -8.79 -18.37
N ASP A 255 -17.94 -10.06 -18.77
CA ASP A 255 -17.12 -10.40 -19.93
C ASP A 255 -17.75 -9.90 -21.25
N LEU A 256 -19.09 -9.90 -21.35
CA LEU A 256 -19.82 -9.29 -22.46
C LEU A 256 -19.69 -7.76 -22.48
N LEU A 257 -19.61 -7.12 -21.32
CA LEU A 257 -19.38 -5.68 -21.16
C LEU A 257 -17.97 -5.32 -21.63
N ILE A 258 -16.96 -6.14 -21.34
CA ILE A 258 -15.61 -5.99 -21.89
C ILE A 258 -15.64 -6.03 -23.43
N LEU A 259 -16.37 -6.99 -24.01
CA LEU A 259 -16.49 -7.14 -25.47
C LEU A 259 -17.23 -5.94 -26.10
N LEU A 260 -18.29 -5.46 -25.46
CA LEU A 260 -19.06 -4.30 -25.91
C LEU A 260 -18.26 -2.99 -25.79
N ASN A 261 -17.54 -2.79 -24.68
CA ASN A 261 -16.68 -1.62 -24.48
C ASN A 261 -15.64 -1.54 -25.61
N ARG A 262 -14.99 -2.66 -25.92
CA ARG A 262 -14.02 -2.76 -27.01
C ARG A 262 -14.63 -2.45 -28.38
N ALA A 263 -15.84 -2.92 -28.65
CA ALA A 263 -16.55 -2.66 -29.90
C ALA A 263 -16.94 -1.18 -30.05
N VAL A 264 -17.40 -0.54 -28.97
CA VAL A 264 -17.76 0.88 -28.97
C VAL A 264 -16.54 1.78 -29.12
N ASN A 265 -15.42 1.47 -28.44
CA ASN A 265 -14.16 2.23 -28.61
C ASN A 265 -13.65 2.14 -30.05
N PHE A 266 -13.68 0.96 -30.65
CA PHE A 266 -13.32 0.76 -32.07
C PHE A 266 -14.19 1.58 -33.03
N ILE A 267 -15.49 1.70 -32.75
CA ILE A 267 -16.42 2.52 -33.57
C ILE A 267 -16.20 4.02 -33.32
N SER A 268 -15.93 4.42 -32.08
CA SER A 268 -15.71 5.82 -31.68
C SER A 268 -14.43 6.41 -32.29
N GLU A 269 -13.32 5.66 -32.27
CA GLU A 269 -12.07 6.03 -32.96
C GLU A 269 -12.28 6.26 -34.46
N LYS A 270 -13.22 5.54 -35.06
CA LYS A 270 -13.56 5.65 -36.49
C LYS A 270 -14.43 6.88 -36.81
N LEU A 271 -15.03 7.54 -35.81
CA LEU A 271 -16.03 8.61 -36.00
C LEU A 271 -15.58 10.01 -35.52
N GLY A 272 -14.47 10.13 -34.79
CA GLY A 272 -13.69 11.38 -34.68
C GLY A 272 -14.41 12.66 -34.21
N GLN A 273 -15.25 12.64 -33.16
CA GLN A 273 -16.02 13.82 -32.75
C GLN A 273 -15.52 14.54 -31.48
N GLY A 274 -15.29 15.85 -31.65
CA GLY A 274 -14.82 16.80 -30.63
C GLY A 274 -15.90 17.57 -29.83
N LYS A 275 -15.43 18.54 -29.04
CA LYS A 275 -16.04 19.13 -27.82
C LYS A 275 -17.17 20.16 -28.03
N ILE A 276 -18.04 20.29 -27.02
CA ILE A 276 -19.11 21.31 -26.90
C ILE A 276 -18.98 22.10 -25.57
N SER A 277 -19.39 23.38 -25.58
CA SER A 277 -19.11 24.48 -24.61
C SER A 277 -19.92 24.51 -23.29
N LEU A 278 -19.56 25.43 -22.37
CA LEU A 278 -19.27 25.15 -20.96
C LEU A 278 -19.84 26.12 -19.89
N SER A 279 -21.06 26.66 -20.00
CA SER A 279 -21.59 27.55 -18.92
C SER A 279 -22.96 27.20 -18.33
N LYS A 280 -23.81 26.44 -19.03
CA LYS A 280 -24.94 25.73 -18.42
C LYS A 280 -24.54 24.34 -17.87
N LYS A 281 -23.40 23.85 -18.35
CA LYS A 281 -22.85 22.53 -18.05
C LYS A 281 -22.47 22.33 -16.60
N VAL A 282 -22.05 23.34 -15.83
CA VAL A 282 -21.47 23.10 -14.50
C VAL A 282 -22.51 22.60 -13.47
N LYS A 283 -23.73 23.15 -13.45
CA LYS A 283 -24.76 22.69 -12.49
C LYS A 283 -25.38 21.35 -12.90
N ASP A 284 -25.60 21.16 -14.20
CA ASP A 284 -26.09 19.90 -14.74
C ASP A 284 -25.00 18.82 -14.73
N SER A 285 -23.72 19.17 -14.85
CA SER A 285 -22.60 18.24 -14.75
C SER A 285 -22.40 17.76 -13.33
N VAL A 286 -22.56 18.61 -12.31
CA VAL A 286 -22.47 18.16 -10.91
C VAL A 286 -23.61 17.19 -10.60
N LYS A 287 -24.86 17.53 -10.93
CA LYS A 287 -25.99 16.60 -10.72
C LYS A 287 -25.87 15.33 -11.56
N SER A 288 -25.40 15.45 -12.81
CA SER A 288 -25.19 14.31 -13.69
C SER A 288 -24.02 13.43 -13.23
N ALA A 289 -22.95 14.02 -12.68
CA ALA A 289 -21.82 13.30 -12.12
C ALA A 289 -22.22 12.55 -10.84
N VAL A 290 -22.92 13.21 -9.91
CA VAL A 290 -23.45 12.57 -8.70
C VAL A 290 -24.41 11.44 -9.06
N LYS A 291 -25.29 11.65 -10.04
CA LYS A 291 -26.20 10.60 -10.52
C LYS A 291 -25.44 9.46 -11.18
N PHE A 292 -24.43 9.76 -11.99
CA PHE A 292 -23.58 8.75 -12.63
C PHE A 292 -22.82 7.92 -11.59
N ILE A 293 -22.22 8.56 -10.57
CA ILE A 293 -21.55 7.89 -9.45
C ILE A 293 -22.55 6.98 -8.73
N ASN A 294 -23.69 7.52 -8.27
CA ASN A 294 -24.70 6.71 -7.59
C ASN A 294 -25.19 5.53 -8.44
N ASP A 295 -25.45 5.76 -9.73
CA ASP A 295 -25.86 4.71 -10.65
C ASP A 295 -24.74 3.65 -10.81
N PHE A 296 -23.46 4.04 -10.81
CA PHE A 296 -22.31 3.16 -10.96
C PHE A 296 -22.13 2.27 -9.72
N GLU A 297 -22.13 2.89 -8.54
CA GLU A 297 -22.01 2.20 -7.25
C GLU A 297 -23.13 1.18 -7.08
N GLN A 298 -24.36 1.57 -7.43
CA GLN A 298 -25.53 0.72 -7.34
C GLN A 298 -25.44 -0.49 -8.29
N VAL A 299 -25.01 -0.29 -9.53
CA VAL A 299 -24.81 -1.38 -10.51
C VAL A 299 -23.74 -2.35 -10.03
N CYS A 300 -22.60 -1.84 -9.53
CA CYS A 300 -21.54 -2.67 -8.99
C CYS A 300 -22.02 -3.50 -7.80
N ALA A 301 -22.80 -2.89 -6.90
CA ALA A 301 -23.38 -3.56 -5.75
C ALA A 301 -24.40 -4.64 -6.13
N GLU A 302 -25.31 -4.35 -7.06
CA GLU A 302 -26.30 -5.32 -7.57
C GLU A 302 -25.60 -6.57 -8.13
N ILE A 303 -24.60 -6.38 -9.00
CA ILE A 303 -23.81 -7.49 -9.56
C ILE A 303 -23.09 -8.26 -8.46
N ALA A 304 -22.52 -7.56 -7.48
CA ALA A 304 -21.79 -8.20 -6.41
C ALA A 304 -22.69 -9.10 -5.55
N ILE A 305 -23.87 -8.59 -5.19
CA ILE A 305 -24.90 -9.32 -4.43
C ILE A 305 -25.38 -10.55 -5.21
N ASP A 306 -25.71 -10.39 -6.49
CA ASP A 306 -26.17 -11.50 -7.34
C ASP A 306 -25.13 -12.61 -7.48
N ASN A 307 -23.84 -12.27 -7.40
CA ASN A 307 -22.72 -13.21 -7.43
C ASN A 307 -22.25 -13.68 -6.04
N LYS A 308 -22.95 -13.29 -4.97
CA LYS A 308 -22.65 -13.66 -3.58
C LYS A 308 -21.26 -13.23 -3.13
N TYR A 309 -20.85 -12.03 -3.51
CA TYR A 309 -19.67 -11.36 -2.96
C TYR A 309 -20.07 -10.51 -1.75
N ASP A 310 -19.20 -10.47 -0.75
CA ASP A 310 -19.36 -9.66 0.46
C ASP A 310 -18.77 -8.24 0.28
N TYR A 311 -17.78 -8.12 -0.60
CA TYR A 311 -17.12 -6.86 -0.93
C TYR A 311 -17.05 -6.66 -2.44
N VAL A 312 -17.29 -5.42 -2.87
CA VAL A 312 -16.99 -4.95 -4.22
C VAL A 312 -16.01 -3.78 -4.13
N VAL A 313 -14.88 -3.90 -4.81
CA VAL A 313 -13.77 -2.94 -4.75
C VAL A 313 -13.47 -2.40 -6.14
N CYS A 314 -13.51 -1.08 -6.30
CA CYS A 314 -13.27 -0.41 -7.57
C CYS A 314 -12.40 0.86 -7.45
N GLY A 315 -12.04 1.42 -8.61
CA GLY A 315 -11.39 2.73 -8.78
C GLY A 315 -12.23 3.58 -9.74
N HIS A 316 -11.59 4.15 -10.77
CA HIS A 316 -12.19 4.74 -12.00
C HIS A 316 -13.00 6.03 -11.82
N ILE A 317 -13.81 6.13 -10.77
CA ILE A 317 -14.63 7.33 -10.50
C ILE A 317 -13.92 8.35 -9.60
N HIS A 318 -12.70 8.06 -9.12
CA HIS A 318 -11.87 8.95 -8.29
C HIS A 318 -12.57 9.46 -7.00
N GLN A 319 -13.53 8.70 -6.46
CA GLN A 319 -14.24 9.08 -5.25
C GLN A 319 -14.01 8.02 -4.18
N PRO A 320 -13.09 8.26 -3.20
CA PRO A 320 -12.84 7.30 -2.15
C PRO A 320 -14.08 7.15 -1.27
N GLU A 321 -14.59 5.93 -1.16
CA GLU A 321 -15.86 5.65 -0.49
C GLU A 321 -15.84 4.26 0.14
N MET A 322 -16.45 4.14 1.32
CA MET A 322 -16.63 2.87 2.01
C MET A 322 -18.01 2.86 2.64
N ARG A 323 -18.94 2.13 2.02
CA ARG A 323 -20.31 2.08 2.52
C ARG A 323 -20.98 0.75 2.24
N LYS A 324 -21.86 0.37 3.16
CA LYS A 324 -22.74 -0.79 2.98
C LYS A 324 -23.88 -0.41 2.04
N ILE A 325 -24.10 -1.22 1.01
CA ILE A 325 -25.20 -1.07 0.07
C ILE A 325 -26.11 -2.29 0.22
N SER A 326 -27.37 -2.05 0.54
CA SER A 326 -28.39 -3.08 0.69
C SER A 326 -29.42 -2.98 -0.43
N THR A 327 -29.76 -4.11 -1.01
CA THR A 327 -30.85 -4.27 -2.00
C THR A 327 -31.87 -5.27 -1.47
N GLN A 328 -32.93 -5.52 -2.24
CA GLN A 328 -33.90 -6.56 -1.90
C GLN A 328 -33.30 -7.97 -1.91
N ASN A 329 -32.18 -8.17 -2.62
CA ASN A 329 -31.56 -9.49 -2.82
C ASN A 329 -30.40 -9.76 -1.85
N GLY A 330 -29.98 -8.78 -1.05
CA GLY A 330 -28.86 -8.92 -0.13
C GLY A 330 -28.14 -7.61 0.13
N GLU A 331 -26.92 -7.71 0.67
CA GLU A 331 -26.08 -6.57 0.99
C GLU A 331 -24.63 -6.84 0.63
N VAL A 332 -23.89 -5.77 0.33
CA VAL A 332 -22.47 -5.81 0.02
C VAL A 332 -21.79 -4.58 0.59
N MET A 333 -20.53 -4.69 0.96
CA MET A 333 -19.68 -3.54 1.26
C MET A 333 -19.06 -3.02 -0.03
N TYR A 334 -19.45 -1.81 -0.44
CA TYR A 334 -18.85 -1.09 -1.57
C TYR A 334 -17.62 -0.32 -1.10
N LEU A 335 -16.54 -0.43 -1.86
CA LEU A 335 -15.25 0.14 -1.56
C LEU A 335 -14.67 0.79 -2.83
N ASN A 336 -14.22 2.03 -2.71
CA ASN A 336 -13.47 2.71 -3.76
C ASN A 336 -12.18 3.28 -3.18
N SER A 337 -11.05 3.02 -3.85
CA SER A 337 -9.74 3.49 -3.37
C SER A 337 -9.49 4.97 -3.58
N GLY A 338 -10.30 5.66 -4.40
CA GLY A 338 -10.04 7.03 -4.83
C GLY A 338 -8.87 7.06 -5.81
N ASP A 339 -7.94 7.98 -5.62
CA ASP A 339 -6.86 8.26 -6.57
C ASP A 339 -5.64 8.90 -5.88
N TRP A 340 -4.54 9.02 -6.64
CA TRP A 340 -3.32 9.74 -6.22
C TRP A 340 -3.10 11.03 -7.03
N ILE A 341 -4.19 11.73 -7.33
CA ILE A 341 -4.22 13.05 -8.00
C ILE A 341 -4.83 14.10 -7.08
N GLU A 342 -6.05 13.89 -6.61
CA GLU A 342 -6.82 14.83 -5.79
C GLU A 342 -6.97 14.32 -4.34
N ASN A 343 -7.22 13.03 -4.17
CA ASN A 343 -7.62 12.48 -2.87
C ASN A 343 -6.43 11.92 -2.05
N LEU A 344 -5.43 11.34 -2.73
CA LEU A 344 -4.26 10.69 -2.12
C LEU A 344 -4.67 9.61 -1.11
N THR A 345 -5.48 8.68 -1.58
CA THR A 345 -6.10 7.64 -0.76
C THR A 345 -5.73 6.23 -1.21
N SER A 346 -5.92 5.26 -0.32
CA SER A 346 -5.70 3.83 -0.60
C SER A 346 -6.62 2.99 0.28
N LEU A 347 -6.94 1.77 -0.16
CA LEU A 347 -7.66 0.82 0.68
C LEU A 347 -6.66 -0.14 1.34
N GLU A 348 -6.76 -0.28 2.65
CA GLU A 348 -5.97 -1.22 3.45
C GLU A 348 -6.91 -2.27 4.06
N TYR A 349 -6.57 -3.55 3.92
CA TYR A 349 -7.18 -4.64 4.65
C TYR A 349 -6.18 -5.21 5.66
N ASN A 350 -6.57 -5.25 6.92
CA ASN A 350 -5.75 -5.81 7.98
C ASN A 350 -6.62 -6.28 9.14
N ASN A 351 -6.28 -7.43 9.74
CA ASN A 351 -7.00 -8.00 10.89
C ASN A 351 -8.53 -8.10 10.69
N GLY A 352 -8.97 -8.48 9.50
CA GLY A 352 -10.40 -8.67 9.19
C GLY A 352 -11.16 -7.42 8.76
N GLU A 353 -10.53 -6.24 8.76
CA GLU A 353 -11.19 -4.96 8.51
C GLU A 353 -10.60 -4.19 7.33
N TRP A 354 -11.47 -3.53 6.56
CA TRP A 354 -11.08 -2.55 5.55
C TRP A 354 -11.00 -1.15 6.15
N LYS A 355 -10.03 -0.36 5.72
CA LYS A 355 -9.92 1.08 6.00
C LYS A 355 -9.52 1.84 4.74
N ILE A 356 -10.03 3.07 4.61
CA ILE A 356 -9.48 4.03 3.65
C ILE A 356 -8.35 4.78 4.35
N TYR A 357 -7.12 4.54 3.90
CA TYR A 357 -5.98 5.38 4.23
C TYR A 357 -6.11 6.71 3.48
N LYS A 358 -5.81 7.82 4.17
CA LYS A 358 -5.78 9.16 3.61
C LYS A 358 -4.44 9.80 3.94
N PHE A 359 -3.65 10.13 2.92
CA PHE A 359 -2.35 10.77 3.14
C PHE A 359 -2.50 12.13 3.84
N ALA A 360 -3.59 12.85 3.56
CA ALA A 360 -3.92 14.11 4.21
C ALA A 360 -4.08 14.02 5.74
N ASP A 361 -4.34 12.83 6.28
CA ASP A 361 -4.49 12.60 7.73
C ASP A 361 -3.19 12.08 8.38
N ASP A 362 -2.15 11.82 7.57
CA ASP A 362 -0.88 11.27 8.04
C ASP A 362 0.16 12.37 8.26
N ASP A 363 0.07 13.05 9.40
CA ASP A 363 0.99 14.12 9.81
C ASP A 363 2.46 13.68 9.78
N THR A 364 2.71 12.39 10.02
CA THR A 364 4.06 11.84 10.04
C THR A 364 4.68 11.80 8.64
N LEU A 365 3.94 11.33 7.63
CA LEU A 365 4.43 11.29 6.25
C LEU A 365 4.39 12.65 5.55
N LYS A 366 3.46 13.54 5.94
CA LYS A 366 3.42 14.92 5.41
C LYS A 366 4.61 15.76 5.87
N THR A 367 5.06 15.56 7.12
CA THR A 367 6.19 16.32 7.70
C THR A 367 7.53 15.62 7.54
N ALA A 368 7.53 14.34 7.20
CA ALA A 368 8.74 13.62 6.83
C ALA A 368 9.41 14.37 5.68
N PRO A 369 10.73 14.66 5.76
CA PRO A 369 11.45 15.14 4.61
C PRO A 369 11.30 14.07 3.55
N ILE A 370 10.68 14.42 2.42
CA ILE A 370 10.74 13.59 1.22
C ILE A 370 12.19 13.70 0.76
N TYR A 371 13.06 12.92 1.40
CA TYR A 371 14.44 12.80 1.02
C TYR A 371 14.39 12.25 -0.41
N ASP A 372 14.69 13.12 -1.37
CA ASP A 372 15.28 12.67 -2.62
C ASP A 372 16.57 11.97 -2.18
N GLU A 373 16.49 10.66 -1.95
CA GLU A 373 17.68 9.86 -1.65
C GLU A 373 18.71 10.23 -2.73
N PRO A 374 19.94 10.60 -2.35
CA PRO A 374 21.01 10.75 -3.32
C PRO A 374 21.42 9.35 -3.77
N GLU A 375 20.53 8.61 -4.43
CA GLU A 375 20.96 7.63 -5.42
C GLU A 375 21.74 8.45 -6.45
N LYS A 376 23.07 8.31 -6.44
CA LYS A 376 24.02 8.85 -7.44
C LYS A 376 23.27 9.10 -8.74
N TYR A 377 23.07 10.36 -9.13
CA TYR A 377 22.28 10.80 -10.30
C TYR A 377 22.18 9.77 -11.44
N LEU A 378 21.31 8.76 -11.28
CA LEU A 378 21.11 7.75 -12.30
C LEU A 378 20.12 8.34 -13.30
N ASP A 379 20.48 8.34 -14.57
CA ASP A 379 19.51 8.65 -15.61
C ASP A 379 18.48 7.50 -15.73
N ASN A 380 17.35 7.76 -16.38
CA ASN A 380 16.27 6.76 -16.53
C ASN A 380 16.76 5.42 -17.12
N GLY A 381 17.78 5.44 -17.99
CA GLY A 381 18.42 4.26 -18.57
C GLY A 381 19.20 3.43 -17.55
N GLU A 382 19.86 4.07 -16.57
CA GLU A 382 20.53 3.35 -15.48
C GLU A 382 19.54 2.81 -14.45
N LEU A 383 18.47 3.55 -14.14
CA LEU A 383 17.36 3.07 -13.32
C LEU A 383 16.69 1.84 -13.96
N PHE A 384 16.49 1.88 -15.28
CA PHE A 384 15.94 0.75 -16.04
C PHE A 384 16.90 -0.45 -16.07
N LYS A 385 18.20 -0.24 -16.26
CA LYS A 385 19.20 -1.32 -16.15
C LYS A 385 19.19 -1.98 -14.78
N ASN A 386 19.10 -1.20 -13.71
CA ASN A 386 19.01 -1.74 -12.35
C ASN A 386 17.70 -2.52 -12.13
N LEU A 387 16.59 -2.05 -12.69
CA LEU A 387 15.32 -2.77 -12.69
C LEU A 387 15.47 -4.15 -13.35
N LEU A 388 16.10 -4.20 -14.52
CA LEU A 388 16.36 -5.45 -15.24
C LEU A 388 17.32 -6.37 -14.46
N ALA A 389 18.29 -5.80 -13.75
CA ALA A 389 19.19 -6.55 -12.88
C ALA A 389 18.42 -7.26 -11.75
N GLU A 390 17.39 -6.64 -11.16
CA GLU A 390 16.54 -7.28 -10.15
C GLU A 390 15.74 -8.48 -10.67
N PHE A 391 15.47 -8.53 -11.98
CA PHE A 391 14.77 -9.64 -12.65
C PHE A 391 15.70 -10.69 -13.28
N THR A 392 17.00 -10.43 -13.37
CA THR A 392 17.95 -11.43 -13.86
C THR A 392 18.26 -12.41 -12.73
N PHE A 393 17.58 -13.55 -12.76
CA PHE A 393 17.87 -14.66 -11.86
C PHE A 393 19.36 -15.06 -11.99
N PRO A 394 20.06 -15.37 -10.88
CA PRO A 394 21.38 -15.96 -11.00
C PRO A 394 21.23 -17.26 -11.79
N THR A 395 21.85 -17.31 -12.96
CA THR A 395 22.07 -18.55 -13.70
C THR A 395 22.73 -19.52 -12.73
N LYS A 396 22.08 -20.66 -12.46
CA LYS A 396 22.70 -21.76 -11.73
C LYS A 396 23.99 -22.12 -12.46
N SER A 397 25.13 -21.87 -11.82
CA SER A 397 26.43 -22.47 -12.14
C SER A 397 26.44 -23.93 -11.73
#